data_AF-A0A357CWE0-F1
#
_entry.id   AF-A0A357CWE0-F1
#
_cell.length_a   1.000
_cell.length_b   1.000
_cell.length_c   1.000
_cell.angle_alpha   90.00
_cell.angle_beta   90.00
_cell.angle_gamma   90.00
#
_symmetry.space_group_name_H-M   'P 1'
#
loop_
_entity.id
_entity.type
_entity.pdbx_description
1 polymer ?
#
loop_
_entity_poly.entity_id
_entity_poly.type
_entity_poly.pdbx_seq_one_letter_code
_entity_poly.pdbx_strand_id
1 'polypeptide(L)'
;MKKKLLCILLIVLFVTPLLYSCKDETQNESTDGSGNADLESIIGLPAKNFGGQELSILTVNEKRGNIYYNYEIASTEPTGDVINEAVYTRTQKIKDDYGIVLDVTYTDNPTTDIKNTILSGDNSYQLICDGIYYLAELGIEGNLRDLNKISTLNLEHPWWDQSALNDLTVAGYTFYLSGDIIVSDKTATWCCFFNKDMVDNY
;
A
#
# COMPACT_ATOMS: atom_id res chain seq x y z
N MET A 1 19.06 -49.80 26.53
CA MET A 1 19.49 -48.52 27.13
C MET A 1 19.58 -47.38 26.10
N LYS A 2 20.14 -47.58 24.90
CA LYS A 2 20.26 -46.53 23.86
C LYS A 2 18.93 -45.94 23.35
N LYS A 3 17.86 -46.74 23.24
CA LYS A 3 16.53 -46.26 22.81
C LYS A 3 15.83 -45.37 23.87
N LYS A 4 16.02 -45.66 25.16
CA LYS A 4 15.46 -44.84 26.25
C LYS A 4 16.19 -43.49 26.36
N LEU A 5 17.50 -43.46 26.10
CA LEU A 5 18.29 -42.22 26.04
C LEU A 5 17.87 -41.32 24.86
N LEU A 6 17.59 -41.92 23.69
CA LEU A 6 17.13 -41.21 22.50
C LEU A 6 15.74 -40.57 22.72
N CYS A 7 14.82 -41.29 23.36
CA CYS A 7 13.49 -40.74 23.67
C CYS A 7 13.55 -39.57 24.66
N ILE A 8 14.45 -39.63 25.65
CA ILE A 8 14.64 -38.51 26.60
C ILE A 8 15.23 -37.29 25.88
N LEU A 9 16.18 -37.48 24.96
CA LEU A 9 16.77 -36.39 24.18
C LEU A 9 15.73 -35.71 23.27
N LEU A 10 14.83 -36.48 22.66
CA LEU A 10 13.74 -35.97 21.83
C LEU A 10 12.73 -35.16 22.66
N ILE A 11 12.36 -35.63 23.84
CA ILE A 11 11.44 -34.90 24.73
C ILE A 11 12.04 -33.56 25.17
N VAL A 12 13.34 -33.52 25.49
CA VAL A 12 14.02 -32.27 25.86
C VAL A 12 14.03 -31.27 24.70
N LEU A 13 14.19 -31.73 23.45
CA LEU A 13 14.21 -30.87 22.26
C LEU A 13 12.85 -30.21 21.95
N PHE A 14 11.74 -30.86 22.33
CA PHE A 14 10.38 -30.33 22.12
C PHE A 14 9.89 -29.41 23.26
N VAL A 15 10.50 -29.47 24.45
CA VAL A 15 10.06 -28.70 25.63
C VAL A 15 10.80 -27.35 25.76
N THR A 16 11.96 -27.19 25.11
CA THR A 16 12.75 -25.94 25.16
C THR A 16 12.06 -24.67 24.62
N PRO A 17 11.14 -24.70 23.63
CA PRO A 17 10.48 -23.48 23.16
C PRO A 17 9.43 -22.91 24.15
N LEU A 18 8.99 -23.70 25.13
CA LEU A 18 7.94 -23.29 26.08
C LEU A 18 8.46 -22.39 27.22
N LEU A 19 9.78 -22.19 27.33
CA LEU A 19 10.40 -21.36 28.38
C LEU A 19 10.74 -19.93 27.94
N TYR A 20 10.44 -19.54 26.70
CA TYR A 20 10.66 -18.17 26.18
C TYR A 20 9.40 -17.32 26.06
N SER A 21 8.23 -17.84 26.44
CA SER A 21 6.96 -17.09 26.41
C SER A 21 6.54 -16.68 27.83
N CYS A 22 7.31 -15.75 28.40
CA CYS A 22 6.89 -14.89 29.50
C CYS A 22 7.74 -13.60 29.45
N LYS A 23 7.23 -12.59 28.73
CA LYS A 23 7.56 -11.20 29.03
C LYS A 23 6.23 -10.49 29.20
N ASP A 24 5.84 -10.30 30.45
CA ASP A 24 4.65 -9.57 30.85
C ASP A 24 4.73 -8.11 30.37
N GLU A 25 3.64 -7.64 29.78
CA GLU A 25 3.33 -6.23 29.56
C GLU A 25 2.79 -5.60 30.85
N THR A 26 3.25 -4.42 31.23
CA THR A 26 2.41 -3.42 31.93
C THR A 26 2.92 -1.98 31.72
N GLN A 27 2.10 -1.21 30.99
CA GLN A 27 1.75 0.22 31.07
C GLN A 27 2.75 1.37 30.80
N ASN A 28 2.38 2.11 29.75
CA ASN A 28 2.13 3.56 29.68
C ASN A 28 3.11 4.53 30.37
N GLU A 29 3.93 5.17 29.55
CA GLU A 29 4.23 6.59 29.70
C GLU A 29 3.79 7.32 28.43
N SER A 30 2.75 8.14 28.55
CA SER A 30 2.51 9.24 27.64
C SER A 30 3.59 10.29 27.88
N THR A 31 4.48 10.48 26.90
CA THR A 31 5.30 11.69 26.81
C THR A 31 5.05 12.32 25.46
N ASP A 32 4.40 13.48 25.53
CA ASP A 32 4.23 14.45 24.46
C ASP A 32 5.57 15.13 24.16
N GLY A 33 5.84 15.36 22.87
CA GLY A 33 6.90 16.25 22.38
C GLY A 33 8.28 15.63 22.12
N SER A 34 8.56 15.32 20.84
CA SER A 34 9.84 15.55 20.12
C SER A 34 10.07 14.46 19.08
N GLY A 35 10.15 14.84 17.79
CA GLY A 35 10.57 13.87 16.76
C GLY A 35 10.30 14.20 15.29
N ASN A 36 10.13 15.47 14.89
CA ASN A 36 10.08 15.77 13.44
C ASN A 36 11.46 15.57 12.75
N ALA A 37 12.53 15.41 13.53
CA ALA A 37 13.89 15.20 13.02
C ALA A 37 14.20 13.75 12.60
N ASP A 38 13.40 12.75 13.01
CA ASP A 38 13.66 11.34 12.66
C ASP A 38 12.94 10.90 11.38
N LEU A 39 11.74 11.40 11.11
CA LEU A 39 10.96 11.01 9.92
C LEU A 39 11.59 11.49 8.60
N GLU A 40 12.17 12.70 8.56
CA GLU A 40 12.87 13.19 7.37
C GLU A 40 14.12 12.37 7.07
N SER A 41 14.81 11.86 8.11
CA SER A 41 15.95 10.96 7.94
C SER A 41 15.53 9.57 7.43
N ILE A 42 14.33 9.10 7.83
CA ILE A 42 13.76 7.81 7.42
C ILE A 42 13.22 7.84 5.98
N ILE A 43 12.58 8.94 5.60
CA ILE A 43 12.01 9.13 4.25
C ILE A 43 13.13 9.38 3.23
N GLY A 44 14.21 10.04 3.63
CA GLY A 44 15.40 10.22 2.79
C GLY A 44 15.17 11.03 1.50
N LEU A 45 14.01 11.68 1.37
CA LEU A 45 13.70 12.51 0.21
C LEU A 45 14.42 13.85 0.35
N PRO A 46 15.11 14.33 -0.70
CA PRO A 46 15.77 15.62 -0.66
C PRO A 46 14.73 16.73 -0.53
N ALA A 47 14.99 17.71 0.34
CA ALA A 47 14.18 18.92 0.43
C ALA A 47 14.12 19.61 -0.94
N LYS A 48 12.95 19.65 -1.54
CA LYS A 48 12.73 20.21 -2.87
C LYS A 48 11.31 20.74 -3.00
N ASN A 49 11.19 22.00 -3.37
CA ASN A 49 9.91 22.61 -3.71
C ASN A 49 9.69 22.59 -5.23
N PHE A 50 8.53 22.11 -5.67
CA PHE A 50 8.11 21.96 -7.05
C PHE A 50 7.20 23.11 -7.52
N GLY A 51 7.05 24.17 -6.73
CA GLY A 51 6.47 25.44 -7.18
C GLY A 51 4.96 25.41 -7.41
N GLY A 52 4.22 24.56 -6.70
CA GLY A 52 2.79 24.39 -6.88
C GLY A 52 2.43 23.48 -8.06
N GLN A 53 3.35 22.61 -8.50
CA GLN A 53 3.12 21.70 -9.60
C GLN A 53 1.98 20.72 -9.27
N GLU A 54 1.05 20.58 -10.20
CA GLU A 54 -0.01 19.57 -10.13
C GLU A 54 0.55 18.19 -10.52
N LEU A 55 0.24 17.20 -9.69
CA LEU A 55 0.43 15.79 -9.98
C LEU A 55 -0.95 15.20 -10.25
N SER A 56 -1.26 15.00 -11.53
CA SER A 56 -2.57 14.51 -11.95
C SER A 56 -2.62 12.99 -11.92
N ILE A 57 -3.63 12.47 -11.21
CA ILE A 57 -3.83 11.07 -10.88
C ILE A 57 -5.21 10.63 -11.36
N LEU A 58 -5.26 9.59 -12.17
CA LEU A 58 -6.52 8.98 -12.61
C LEU A 58 -6.85 7.78 -11.71
N THR A 59 -8.05 7.76 -11.14
CA THR A 59 -8.49 6.66 -10.28
C THR A 59 -9.97 6.34 -10.46
N VAL A 60 -10.37 5.20 -9.89
CA VAL A 60 -11.74 4.70 -9.94
C VAL A 60 -12.66 5.47 -9.00
N ASN A 61 -13.87 5.76 -9.46
CA ASN A 61 -14.90 6.37 -8.63
C ASN A 61 -15.75 5.34 -7.86
N GLU A 62 -16.56 5.85 -6.94
CA GLU A 62 -17.46 5.06 -6.08
C GLU A 62 -18.47 4.17 -6.82
N LYS A 63 -18.81 4.47 -8.09
CA LYS A 63 -19.84 3.70 -8.83
C LYS A 63 -19.43 2.25 -9.08
N ARG A 64 -18.14 1.94 -8.97
CA ARG A 64 -17.64 0.56 -9.05
C ARG A 64 -17.90 -0.25 -7.78
N GLY A 65 -18.72 0.26 -6.86
CA GLY A 65 -19.15 -0.44 -5.66
C GLY A 65 -18.13 -0.41 -4.52
N ASN A 66 -17.07 0.38 -4.65
CA ASN A 66 -16.00 0.48 -3.66
C ASN A 66 -15.91 1.92 -3.14
N ILE A 67 -16.38 2.12 -1.92
CA ILE A 67 -16.36 3.41 -1.21
C ILE A 67 -14.94 3.83 -0.74
N TYR A 68 -13.97 2.91 -0.80
CA TYR A 68 -12.65 3.09 -0.20
C TYR A 68 -11.68 3.93 -1.05
N TYR A 69 -11.95 4.07 -2.36
CA TYR A 69 -11.06 4.78 -3.28
C TYR A 69 -11.12 6.30 -3.17
N ASN A 70 -12.22 6.84 -2.63
CA ASN A 70 -12.51 8.28 -2.69
C ASN A 70 -11.58 9.16 -1.85
N TYR A 71 -10.82 8.57 -0.91
CA TYR A 71 -9.99 9.34 0.01
C TYR A 71 -8.61 8.75 0.30
N GLU A 72 -8.26 7.55 -0.21
CA GLU A 72 -6.94 6.96 0.11
C GLU A 72 -5.78 7.65 -0.64
N ILE A 73 -6.06 8.26 -1.79
CA ILE A 73 -5.07 8.97 -2.63
C ILE A 73 -4.87 10.42 -2.18
N ALA A 74 -5.96 11.17 -2.00
CA ALA A 74 -5.93 12.54 -1.52
C ALA A 74 -7.25 12.86 -0.81
N SER A 75 -7.18 13.75 0.18
CA SER A 75 -8.36 14.31 0.85
C SER A 75 -8.27 15.83 0.85
N THR A 76 -9.35 16.49 0.47
CA THR A 76 -9.45 17.96 0.41
C THR A 76 -9.94 18.58 1.71
N GLU A 77 -10.63 17.80 2.55
CA GLU A 77 -11.18 18.26 3.81
C GLU A 77 -11.18 17.15 4.88
N PRO A 78 -10.98 17.53 6.17
CA PRO A 78 -11.10 16.61 7.30
C PRO A 78 -12.56 16.23 7.55
N THR A 79 -12.83 14.94 7.76
CA THR A 79 -14.19 14.41 8.03
C THR A 79 -14.40 13.93 9.46
N GLY A 80 -13.34 13.89 10.29
CA GLY A 80 -13.34 13.28 11.62
C GLY A 80 -13.10 11.77 11.64
N ASP A 81 -13.02 11.11 10.48
CA ASP A 81 -12.56 9.72 10.36
C ASP A 81 -11.03 9.64 10.42
N VAL A 82 -10.48 8.72 11.22
CA VAL A 82 -9.02 8.65 11.48
C VAL A 82 -8.21 8.45 10.20
N ILE A 83 -8.71 7.67 9.24
CA ILE A 83 -7.99 7.43 7.98
C ILE A 83 -8.06 8.69 7.11
N ASN A 84 -9.24 9.30 6.98
CA ASN A 84 -9.39 10.55 6.24
C ASN A 84 -8.49 11.68 6.80
N GLU A 85 -8.44 11.86 8.12
CA GLU A 85 -7.59 12.85 8.78
C GLU A 85 -6.10 12.62 8.48
N ALA A 86 -5.66 11.36 8.50
CA ALA A 86 -4.29 10.98 8.17
C ALA A 86 -3.96 11.28 6.70
N VAL A 87 -4.87 10.98 5.77
CA VAL A 87 -4.68 11.29 4.34
C VAL A 87 -4.71 12.80 4.09
N TYR A 88 -5.61 13.53 4.73
CA TYR A 88 -5.64 15.00 4.66
C TYR A 88 -4.31 15.60 5.13
N THR A 89 -3.83 15.16 6.30
CA THR A 89 -2.54 15.60 6.87
C THR A 89 -1.38 15.29 5.94
N ARG A 90 -1.31 14.08 5.37
CA ARG A 90 -0.30 13.70 4.37
C ARG A 90 -0.38 14.60 3.14
N THR A 91 -1.59 14.89 2.65
CA THR A 91 -1.82 15.72 1.46
C THR A 91 -1.33 17.15 1.70
N GLN A 92 -1.62 17.74 2.87
CA GLN A 92 -1.09 19.05 3.23
C GLN A 92 0.43 19.04 3.37
N LYS A 93 1.02 18.00 3.99
CA LYS A 93 2.48 17.89 4.11
C LYS A 93 3.18 17.82 2.75
N ILE A 94 2.63 17.07 1.79
CA ILE A 94 3.14 17.03 0.40
C ILE A 94 3.11 18.43 -0.23
N LYS A 95 2.02 19.17 -0.03
CA LYS A 95 1.86 20.53 -0.53
C LYS A 95 2.81 21.52 0.14
N ASP A 96 2.93 21.49 1.45
CA ASP A 96 3.71 22.47 2.23
C ASP A 96 5.21 22.25 2.08
N ASP A 97 5.66 20.98 2.16
CA ASP A 97 7.09 20.66 2.12
C ASP A 97 7.63 20.62 0.69
N TYR A 98 6.82 20.13 -0.26
CA TYR A 98 7.27 19.90 -1.64
C TYR A 98 6.58 20.81 -2.65
N GLY A 99 5.57 21.60 -2.31
CA GLY A 99 4.86 22.42 -3.29
C GLY A 99 4.20 21.58 -4.39
N ILE A 100 3.77 20.36 -4.08
CA ILE A 100 3.05 19.48 -5.01
C ILE A 100 1.57 19.50 -4.65
N VAL A 101 0.72 19.72 -5.65
CA VAL A 101 -0.75 19.64 -5.51
C VAL A 101 -1.21 18.32 -6.12
N LEU A 102 -1.90 17.49 -5.34
CA LEU A 102 -2.50 16.26 -5.85
C LEU A 102 -3.83 16.61 -6.53
N ASP A 103 -3.91 16.34 -7.84
CA ASP A 103 -5.12 16.51 -8.65
C ASP A 103 -5.66 15.13 -9.01
N VAL A 104 -6.79 14.73 -8.41
CA VAL A 104 -7.32 13.37 -8.54
C VAL A 104 -8.59 13.39 -9.38
N THR A 105 -8.53 12.75 -10.55
CA THR A 105 -9.69 12.52 -11.42
C THR A 105 -10.29 11.15 -11.16
N TYR A 106 -11.58 11.13 -10.84
CA TYR A 106 -12.37 9.94 -10.55
C TYR A 106 -13.24 9.55 -11.75
N THR A 107 -13.09 8.33 -12.26
CA THR A 107 -13.86 7.82 -13.42
C THR A 107 -14.40 6.41 -13.21
N ASP A 108 -15.38 6.01 -14.03
CA ASP A 108 -15.98 4.68 -14.02
C ASP A 108 -14.98 3.61 -14.55
N ASN A 109 -14.08 3.98 -15.49
CA ASN A 109 -13.17 3.05 -16.17
C ASN A 109 -11.75 3.62 -16.37
N PRO A 110 -10.93 3.76 -15.31
CA PRO A 110 -9.60 4.39 -15.37
C PRO A 110 -8.70 3.77 -16.44
N THR A 111 -8.71 2.45 -16.53
CA THR A 111 -7.92 1.68 -17.50
C THR A 111 -8.30 1.98 -18.96
N THR A 112 -9.59 2.15 -19.27
CA THR A 112 -10.02 2.52 -20.63
C THR A 112 -9.66 3.97 -20.93
N ASP A 113 -9.87 4.86 -19.96
CA ASP A 113 -9.67 6.29 -20.13
C ASP A 113 -8.17 6.61 -20.32
N ILE A 114 -7.28 6.00 -19.54
CA ILE A 114 -5.84 6.20 -19.69
C ILE A 114 -5.33 5.70 -21.05
N LYS A 115 -5.86 4.58 -21.57
CA LYS A 115 -5.51 4.09 -22.91
C LYS A 115 -5.91 5.11 -23.97
N ASN A 116 -7.11 5.68 -23.86
CA ASN A 116 -7.57 6.70 -24.81
C ASN A 116 -6.70 7.98 -24.75
N THR A 117 -6.32 8.42 -23.55
CA THR A 117 -5.38 9.54 -23.34
C THR A 117 -4.01 9.25 -23.99
N ILE A 118 -3.46 8.06 -23.78
CA ILE A 118 -2.17 7.66 -24.39
C ILE A 118 -2.29 7.63 -25.93
N LEU A 119 -3.36 7.04 -26.46
CA LEU A 119 -3.59 6.93 -27.91
C LEU A 119 -3.76 8.28 -28.60
N SER A 120 -4.32 9.28 -27.91
CA SER A 120 -4.45 10.64 -28.44
C SER A 120 -3.14 11.45 -28.36
N GLY A 121 -2.08 10.90 -27.76
CA GLY A 121 -0.82 11.60 -27.51
C GLY A 121 -0.90 12.61 -26.36
N ASP A 122 -1.94 12.52 -25.53
CA ASP A 122 -2.14 13.35 -24.35
C ASP A 122 -1.33 12.78 -23.16
N ASN A 123 -0.79 13.68 -22.35
CA ASN A 123 0.03 13.38 -21.17
C ASN A 123 -0.56 13.98 -19.89
N SER A 124 -1.88 14.22 -19.86
CA SER A 124 -2.61 14.85 -18.76
C SER A 124 -2.46 14.13 -17.42
N TYR A 125 -2.22 12.81 -17.39
CA TYR A 125 -2.06 12.05 -16.15
C TYR A 125 -0.63 11.53 -16.00
N GLN A 126 -0.09 11.60 -14.78
CA GLN A 126 1.23 11.03 -14.45
C GLN A 126 1.11 9.73 -13.66
N LEU A 127 -0.02 9.49 -12.99
CA LEU A 127 -0.28 8.27 -12.23
C LEU A 127 -1.67 7.73 -12.54
N ILE A 128 -1.80 6.41 -12.48
CA ILE A 128 -3.07 5.70 -12.47
C ILE A 128 -3.13 4.81 -11.22
N CYS A 129 -4.27 4.83 -10.55
CA CYS A 129 -4.60 3.94 -9.45
C CYS A 129 -5.84 3.12 -9.84
N ASP A 130 -5.70 1.80 -9.90
CA ASP A 130 -6.79 0.89 -10.23
C ASP A 130 -6.50 -0.48 -9.59
N GLY A 131 -7.47 -1.39 -9.63
CA GLY A 131 -7.28 -2.77 -9.22
C GLY A 131 -6.16 -3.44 -10.01
N ILE A 132 -5.39 -4.27 -9.31
CA ILE A 132 -4.16 -4.89 -9.83
C ILE A 132 -4.35 -5.68 -11.13
N TYR A 133 -5.51 -6.32 -11.29
CA TYR A 133 -5.90 -7.01 -12.50
C TYR A 133 -5.90 -6.09 -13.73
N TYR A 134 -6.40 -4.86 -13.57
CA TYR A 134 -6.50 -3.88 -14.65
C TYR A 134 -5.16 -3.20 -14.93
N LEU A 135 -4.37 -2.92 -13.88
CA LEU A 135 -3.01 -2.37 -14.05
C LEU A 135 -2.07 -3.38 -14.73
N ALA A 136 -2.23 -4.67 -14.49
CA ALA A 136 -1.45 -5.71 -15.16
C ALA A 136 -1.65 -5.70 -16.69
N GLU A 137 -2.88 -5.48 -17.16
CA GLU A 137 -3.20 -5.34 -18.58
C GLU A 137 -2.42 -4.17 -19.21
N LEU A 138 -2.44 -3.00 -18.56
CA LEU A 138 -1.71 -1.82 -19.03
C LEU A 138 -0.19 -2.04 -19.06
N GLY A 139 0.35 -2.72 -18.06
CA GLY A 139 1.77 -3.06 -18.00
C GLY A 139 2.20 -3.96 -19.15
N ILE A 140 1.43 -5.02 -19.45
CA ILE A 140 1.72 -5.96 -20.55
C ILE A 140 1.65 -5.26 -21.92
N GLU A 141 0.72 -4.33 -22.09
CA GLU A 141 0.57 -3.55 -23.33
C GLU A 141 1.66 -2.48 -23.51
N GLY A 142 2.51 -2.25 -22.51
CA GLY A 142 3.58 -1.24 -22.56
C GLY A 142 3.08 0.19 -22.32
N ASN A 143 1.89 0.35 -21.74
CA ASN A 143 1.30 1.65 -21.41
C ASN A 143 1.83 2.22 -20.08
N LEU A 144 2.49 1.40 -19.25
CA LEU A 144 3.07 1.82 -17.98
C LEU A 144 4.59 1.90 -18.02
N ARG A 145 5.13 2.85 -17.27
CA ARG A 145 6.57 2.97 -17.08
C ARG A 145 7.05 1.91 -16.10
N ASP A 146 8.14 1.24 -16.45
CA ASP A 146 8.88 0.36 -15.54
C ASP A 146 9.47 1.18 -14.38
N LEU A 147 8.98 0.91 -13.18
CA LEU A 147 9.32 1.62 -11.96
C LEU A 147 10.76 1.34 -11.50
N ASN A 148 11.33 0.19 -11.88
CA ASN A 148 12.76 -0.11 -11.65
C ASN A 148 13.70 0.86 -12.38
N LYS A 149 13.19 1.60 -13.38
CA LYS A 149 13.96 2.59 -14.14
C LYS A 149 13.84 4.01 -13.60
N ILE A 150 13.18 4.21 -12.46
CA ILE A 150 13.09 5.51 -11.79
C ILE A 150 14.18 5.55 -10.71
N SER A 151 15.33 6.16 -11.01
CA SER A 151 16.50 6.14 -10.12
C SER A 151 16.29 6.83 -8.77
N THR A 152 15.29 7.70 -8.67
CA THR A 152 14.92 8.39 -7.43
C THR A 152 13.87 7.63 -6.60
N LEU A 153 13.34 6.51 -7.12
CA LEU A 153 12.36 5.69 -6.43
C LEU A 153 13.07 4.50 -5.79
N ASN A 154 13.13 4.49 -4.46
CA ASN A 154 13.66 3.37 -3.71
C ASN A 154 12.52 2.39 -3.33
N LEU A 155 12.53 1.21 -3.95
CA LEU A 155 11.53 0.17 -3.74
C LEU A 155 11.83 -0.73 -2.53
N GLU A 156 12.99 -0.59 -1.90
CA GLU A 156 13.40 -1.37 -0.72
C GLU A 156 12.82 -0.85 0.59
N HIS A 157 12.12 0.29 0.55
CA HIS A 157 11.54 0.85 1.76
C HIS A 157 10.37 0.00 2.30
N PRO A 158 10.20 -0.05 3.64
CA PRO A 158 9.27 -0.98 4.30
C PRO A 158 7.79 -0.65 4.10
N TRP A 159 7.47 0.57 3.65
CA TRP A 159 6.09 0.97 3.35
C TRP A 159 5.58 0.42 2.00
N TRP A 160 6.45 -0.18 1.19
CA TRP A 160 6.05 -0.94 0.00
C TRP A 160 5.78 -2.40 0.35
N ASP A 161 4.77 -2.97 -0.27
CA ASP A 161 4.52 -4.42 -0.16
C ASP A 161 5.59 -5.20 -0.93
N GLN A 162 6.58 -5.70 -0.19
CA GLN A 162 7.69 -6.47 -0.73
C GLN A 162 7.24 -7.81 -1.33
N SER A 163 6.13 -8.40 -0.84
CA SER A 163 5.59 -9.63 -1.42
C SER A 163 4.98 -9.33 -2.78
N ALA A 164 4.18 -8.26 -2.87
CA ALA A 164 3.63 -7.79 -4.14
C ALA A 164 4.74 -7.45 -5.14
N LEU A 165 5.78 -6.71 -4.73
CA LEU A 165 6.92 -6.41 -5.60
C LEU A 165 7.60 -7.68 -6.15
N ASN A 166 7.85 -8.67 -5.30
CA ASN A 166 8.49 -9.92 -5.71
C ASN A 166 7.61 -10.75 -6.66
N ASP A 167 6.34 -10.95 -6.29
CA ASP A 167 5.45 -11.88 -6.98
C ASP A 167 4.90 -11.32 -8.29
N LEU A 168 4.91 -10.00 -8.43
CA LEU A 168 4.22 -9.30 -9.51
C LEU A 168 5.15 -8.58 -10.47
N THR A 169 6.45 -8.65 -10.21
CA THR A 169 7.46 -8.27 -11.18
C THR A 169 7.47 -9.28 -12.33
N VAL A 170 7.19 -8.81 -13.55
CA VAL A 170 7.08 -9.66 -14.74
C VAL A 170 8.31 -9.47 -15.60
N ALA A 171 9.09 -10.52 -15.80
CA ALA A 171 10.33 -10.49 -16.60
C ALA A 171 11.33 -9.39 -16.17
N GLY A 172 11.36 -9.05 -14.87
CA GLY A 172 12.21 -7.99 -14.33
C GLY A 172 11.64 -6.58 -14.44
N TYR A 173 10.42 -6.43 -14.95
CA TYR A 173 9.70 -5.16 -15.03
C TYR A 173 8.69 -5.04 -13.89
N THR A 174 8.67 -3.88 -13.24
CA THR A 174 7.72 -3.59 -12.15
C THR A 174 6.83 -2.44 -12.59
N PHE A 175 5.53 -2.68 -12.73
CA PHE A 175 4.59 -1.71 -13.30
C PHE A 175 3.61 -1.09 -12.29
N TYR A 176 3.51 -1.66 -11.10
CA TYR A 176 2.56 -1.24 -10.09
C TYR A 176 3.13 -1.47 -8.69
N LEU A 177 2.62 -0.69 -7.73
CA LEU A 177 3.03 -0.73 -6.32
C LEU A 177 1.78 -0.86 -5.45
N SER A 178 1.93 -1.56 -4.33
CA SER A 178 1.01 -1.53 -3.20
C SER A 178 1.79 -1.27 -1.92
N GLY A 179 1.08 -1.04 -0.81
CA GLY A 179 1.69 -0.80 0.49
C GLY A 179 0.83 0.10 1.37
N ASP A 180 1.46 0.88 2.23
CA ASP A 180 0.77 1.66 3.27
C ASP A 180 -0.20 2.73 2.74
N ILE A 181 -0.03 3.17 1.49
CA ILE A 181 -0.93 4.13 0.84
C ILE A 181 -2.29 3.52 0.45
N ILE A 182 -2.33 2.21 0.21
CA ILE A 182 -3.54 1.49 -0.17
C ILE A 182 -4.19 1.02 1.12
N VAL A 183 -5.34 1.58 1.45
CA VAL A 183 -6.10 1.21 2.65
C VAL A 183 -7.22 0.25 2.29
N SER A 184 -7.70 0.36 1.05
CA SER A 184 -8.72 -0.53 0.47
C SER A 184 -8.32 -2.01 0.47
N ASP A 185 -7.04 -2.35 0.42
CA ASP A 185 -6.57 -3.74 0.47
C ASP A 185 -6.87 -4.43 1.81
N LYS A 186 -6.78 -3.68 2.92
CA LYS A 186 -7.06 -4.14 4.28
C LYS A 186 -8.55 -4.13 4.59
N THR A 187 -9.28 -3.14 4.08
CA THR A 187 -10.71 -2.98 4.38
C THR A 187 -11.64 -3.76 3.45
N ALA A 188 -11.14 -4.22 2.30
CA ALA A 188 -11.91 -4.95 1.28
C ALA A 188 -11.47 -6.41 1.08
N THR A 189 -10.90 -7.05 2.10
CA THR A 189 -10.56 -8.48 2.03
C THR A 189 -11.82 -9.33 1.84
N TRP A 190 -11.86 -10.10 0.75
CA TRP A 190 -13.00 -10.98 0.45
C TRP A 190 -12.99 -12.21 1.34
N CYS A 191 -14.14 -12.51 1.94
CA CYS A 191 -14.35 -13.70 2.75
C CYS A 191 -15.33 -14.65 2.06
N CYS A 192 -15.00 -15.94 2.06
CA CYS A 192 -15.95 -16.97 1.66
C CYS A 192 -16.86 -17.31 2.84
N PHE A 193 -18.16 -17.14 2.68
CA PHE A 193 -19.16 -17.61 3.63
C PHE A 193 -19.81 -18.88 3.09
N PHE A 194 -19.97 -19.89 3.94
CA PHE A 194 -20.68 -21.11 3.60
C PHE A 194 -21.66 -21.48 4.72
N ASN A 195 -22.73 -22.18 4.35
CA ASN A 195 -23.72 -22.66 5.30
C ASN A 195 -23.25 -23.99 5.92
N LYS A 196 -23.01 -23.99 7.23
CA LYS A 196 -22.56 -25.18 7.96
C LYS A 196 -23.59 -26.32 7.92
N ASP A 197 -24.87 -26.00 8.08
CA ASP A 197 -25.94 -27.00 8.05
C ASP A 197 -26.03 -27.70 6.70
N MET A 198 -25.73 -27.00 5.60
CA MET A 198 -25.71 -27.62 4.27
C MET A 198 -24.52 -28.56 4.08
N VAL A 199 -23.38 -28.28 4.71
CA VAL A 199 -22.21 -29.17 4.69
C VAL A 199 -22.45 -30.42 5.53
N ASP A 200 -23.10 -30.28 6.68
CA ASP A 200 -23.40 -31.40 7.58
C ASP A 200 -24.49 -32.35 7.02
N ASN A 201 -25.31 -31.87 6.07
CA ASN A 201 -26.37 -32.64 5.42
C ASN A 201 -25.98 -33.26 4.06
N TYR A 202 -24.69 -33.26 3.71
CA TYR A 202 -24.14 -33.86 2.48
C TYR A 202 -23.39 -35.16 2.76
#